data_AF-R5TGC1-F1
#
_entry.id   AF-R5TGC1-F1
#
_cell.length_a   1.000
_cell.length_b   1.000
_cell.length_c   1.000
_cell.angle_alpha   90.00
_cell.angle_beta   90.00
_cell.angle_gamma   90.00
#
_symmetry.space_group_name_H-M   'P 1'
#
loop_
_entity.id
_entity.type
_entity.pdbx_description
1 polymer ?
#
loop_
_entity_poly.entity_id
_entity_poly.type
_entity_poly.pdbx_seq_one_letter_code
_entity_poly.pdbx_strand_id
1 'polypeptide(L)'
;MKKKLLSTLLLAGTLLIGSTVSAYAQDVSSDPLQPYEDRLEELSTELGTDLAIVAPEDGTIEDAIDFYSSMSMDEFDSYVKDAYEEAESLDVVTEEYVSEESSSLDVAPLASIAYYQKYFYNSGNTNNYLYVRAYVNSDTSKYTGEVYDIGSVQKSYPSYKCKSASYSFSSNKKTITCNYRVTKYLSSTLIETTTKNISCTFIANGGNISASGSV
;
A
#
# COMPACT_ATOMS: atom_id res chain seq x y z
N MET A 1 -33.27 -92.68 18.70
CA MET A 1 -34.52 -92.87 19.47
C MET A 1 -34.63 -91.79 20.54
N LYS A 2 -35.81 -91.13 20.64
CA LYS A 2 -36.38 -90.33 21.76
C LYS A 2 -35.67 -88.98 22.06
N LYS A 3 -36.16 -87.84 21.57
CA LYS A 3 -37.31 -86.98 22.02
C LYS A 3 -37.17 -86.37 23.43
N LYS A 4 -37.09 -85.02 23.49
CA LYS A 4 -37.93 -84.04 24.25
C LYS A 4 -37.19 -82.67 24.25
N LEU A 5 -37.59 -81.61 23.52
CA LEU A 5 -38.73 -80.65 23.62
C LEU A 5 -38.73 -79.71 24.85
N LEU A 6 -38.71 -78.39 24.53
CA LEU A 6 -39.14 -77.18 25.27
C LEU A 6 -38.25 -76.72 26.45
N SER A 7 -38.01 -75.44 26.73
CA SER A 7 -38.48 -74.12 26.23
C SER A 7 -37.40 -73.11 26.71
N THR A 8 -37.15 -71.94 26.09
CA THR A 8 -37.83 -70.69 26.45
C THR A 8 -37.45 -69.61 25.43
N LEU A 9 -38.47 -68.92 24.95
CA LEU A 9 -38.46 -67.75 24.09
C LEU A 9 -38.10 -66.50 24.90
N LEU A 10 -37.16 -65.67 24.45
CA LEU A 10 -37.22 -64.23 24.73
C LEU A 10 -36.77 -63.44 23.51
N LEU A 11 -37.71 -62.65 23.01
CA LEU A 11 -37.61 -61.72 21.90
C LEU A 11 -37.18 -60.37 22.48
N ALA A 12 -36.10 -59.76 21.98
CA ALA A 12 -35.85 -58.33 22.13
C ALA A 12 -35.05 -57.83 20.93
N GLY A 13 -35.68 -56.96 20.15
CA GLY A 13 -35.14 -56.43 18.90
C GLY A 13 -34.21 -55.23 19.07
N THR A 14 -33.56 -54.94 17.94
CA THR A 14 -33.05 -53.65 17.44
C THR A 14 -32.02 -52.89 18.28
N LEU A 15 -30.83 -52.67 17.70
CA LEU A 15 -30.46 -51.37 17.13
C LEU A 15 -29.16 -51.50 16.30
N LEU A 16 -29.28 -51.44 14.97
CA LEU A 16 -28.18 -51.01 14.10
C LEU A 16 -28.12 -49.49 14.21
N ILE A 17 -27.27 -48.97 15.09
CA ILE A 17 -26.93 -47.54 15.05
C ILE A 17 -25.87 -47.41 13.97
N GLY A 18 -26.30 -47.02 12.77
CA GLY A 18 -25.42 -46.38 11.82
C GLY A 18 -24.74 -45.22 12.52
N SER A 19 -23.42 -45.25 12.58
CA SER A 19 -22.63 -44.10 12.98
C SER A 19 -23.00 -42.96 12.03
N THR A 20 -23.87 -42.06 12.51
CA THR A 20 -23.96 -40.72 11.97
C THR A 20 -22.57 -40.14 12.15
N VAL A 21 -21.78 -40.11 11.08
CA VAL A 21 -20.69 -39.15 10.98
C VAL A 21 -21.40 -37.81 11.07
N SER A 22 -21.38 -37.20 12.25
CA SER A 22 -21.67 -35.79 12.37
C SER A 22 -20.64 -35.10 11.50
N ALA A 23 -21.03 -34.79 10.26
CA ALA A 23 -20.41 -33.73 9.50
C ALA A 23 -20.60 -32.50 10.38
N TYR A 24 -19.57 -32.20 11.19
CA TYR A 24 -19.35 -30.84 11.59
C TYR A 24 -19.16 -30.11 10.27
N ALA A 25 -20.20 -29.44 9.79
CA ALA A 25 -20.03 -28.29 8.94
C ALA A 25 -19.24 -27.31 9.80
N GLN A 26 -17.92 -27.46 9.76
CA GLN A 26 -17.02 -26.37 10.06
C GLN A 26 -17.44 -25.31 9.05
N ASP A 27 -17.99 -24.22 9.57
CA ASP A 27 -18.20 -23.02 8.79
C ASP A 27 -16.79 -22.57 8.38
N VAL A 28 -16.30 -23.15 7.28
CA VAL A 28 -15.17 -22.61 6.56
C VAL A 28 -15.74 -21.32 6.03
N SER A 29 -15.56 -20.24 6.80
CA SER A 29 -15.55 -18.90 6.25
C SER A 29 -14.51 -18.94 5.15
N SER A 30 -14.92 -19.37 3.96
CA SER A 30 -14.10 -19.37 2.77
C SER A 30 -13.74 -17.93 2.57
N ASP A 31 -12.46 -17.60 2.67
CA ASP A 31 -11.98 -16.27 2.34
C ASP A 31 -12.51 -15.94 0.93
N PRO A 32 -13.42 -14.98 0.79
CA PRO A 32 -14.03 -14.67 -0.50
C PRO A 32 -13.00 -14.18 -1.52
N LEU A 33 -11.86 -13.67 -1.05
CA LEU A 33 -10.77 -13.19 -1.90
C LEU A 33 -9.85 -14.32 -2.38
N GLN A 34 -9.85 -15.51 -1.76
CA GLN A 34 -8.90 -16.58 -2.09
C GLN A 34 -8.76 -16.85 -3.60
N PRO A 35 -9.86 -16.95 -4.41
CA PRO A 35 -9.72 -17.19 -5.84
C PRO A 35 -8.99 -16.06 -6.57
N TYR A 36 -9.15 -14.82 -6.11
CA TYR A 36 -8.50 -13.63 -6.67
C TYR A 36 -7.06 -13.49 -6.20
N GLU A 37 -6.76 -13.85 -4.94
CA GLU A 37 -5.40 -13.89 -4.40
C GLU A 37 -4.55 -14.95 -5.11
N ASP A 38 -5.10 -16.16 -5.31
CA ASP A 38 -4.44 -17.23 -6.07
C ASP A 38 -4.12 -16.76 -7.50
N ARG A 39 -5.09 -16.11 -8.17
CA ARG A 39 -4.87 -15.57 -9.51
C ARG A 39 -3.88 -14.41 -9.50
N LEU A 40 -3.90 -13.57 -8.46
CA LEU A 40 -2.96 -12.46 -8.32
C LEU A 40 -1.52 -12.95 -8.15
N GLU A 41 -1.30 -14.07 -7.47
CA GLU A 41 0.03 -14.69 -7.33
C GLU A 41 0.58 -15.14 -8.70
N GLU A 42 -0.27 -15.75 -9.52
CA GLU A 42 0.10 -16.12 -10.90
C GLU A 42 0.44 -14.88 -11.73
N LEU A 43 -0.42 -13.84 -11.70
CA LEU A 43 -0.19 -12.58 -12.40
C LEU A 43 1.07 -11.84 -11.90
N SER A 44 1.33 -11.86 -10.59
CA SER A 44 2.53 -11.30 -9.97
C SER A 44 3.79 -11.97 -10.55
N THR A 45 3.76 -13.30 -10.67
CA THR A 45 4.84 -14.07 -11.30
C THR A 45 5.00 -13.73 -12.79
N GLU A 46 3.90 -13.61 -13.53
CA GLU A 46 3.91 -13.22 -14.96
C GLU A 46 4.51 -11.82 -15.18
N LEU A 47 4.15 -10.86 -14.31
CA LEU A 47 4.57 -9.46 -14.39
C LEU A 47 5.96 -9.21 -13.76
N GLY A 48 6.49 -10.16 -12.99
CA GLY A 48 7.78 -10.04 -12.33
C GLY A 48 7.78 -9.08 -11.13
N THR A 49 6.65 -9.01 -10.42
CA THR A 49 6.44 -8.17 -9.23
C THR A 49 5.76 -8.97 -8.12
N ASP A 50 5.56 -8.39 -6.95
CA ASP A 50 4.85 -9.02 -5.82
C ASP A 50 3.61 -8.20 -5.47
N LEU A 51 2.44 -8.57 -5.99
CA LEU A 51 1.20 -7.85 -5.74
C LEU A 51 0.40 -8.44 -4.57
N ALA A 52 -0.36 -7.60 -3.89
CA ALA A 52 -1.31 -8.04 -2.86
C ALA A 52 -2.58 -7.20 -2.87
N ILE A 53 -3.69 -7.85 -2.48
CA ILE A 53 -4.95 -7.20 -2.14
C ILE A 53 -4.87 -6.71 -0.69
N VAL A 54 -5.28 -5.48 -0.45
CA VAL A 54 -5.34 -4.86 0.88
C VAL A 54 -6.66 -4.12 1.05
N ALA A 55 -7.05 -3.91 2.30
CA ALA A 55 -8.14 -3.00 2.62
C ALA A 55 -7.79 -1.57 2.14
N PRO A 56 -8.77 -0.83 1.58
CA PRO A 56 -8.56 0.56 1.22
C PRO A 56 -8.32 1.41 2.48
N GLU A 57 -7.56 2.50 2.34
CA GLU A 57 -7.12 3.32 3.48
C GLU A 57 -8.26 3.85 4.36
N ASP A 58 -9.35 4.28 3.73
CA ASP A 58 -10.53 4.83 4.41
C ASP A 58 -11.69 3.81 4.48
N GLY A 59 -11.41 2.52 4.33
CA GLY A 59 -12.43 1.46 4.33
C GLY A 59 -11.95 0.16 4.97
N THR A 60 -12.60 -0.92 4.58
CA THR A 60 -12.46 -2.25 5.19
C THR A 60 -12.14 -3.30 4.14
N ILE A 61 -11.70 -4.47 4.60
CA ILE A 61 -11.49 -5.60 3.70
C ILE A 61 -12.79 -6.03 2.98
N GLU A 62 -13.96 -5.76 3.57
CA GLU A 62 -15.27 -6.00 2.93
C GLU A 62 -15.44 -5.17 1.66
N ASP A 63 -14.95 -3.92 1.66
CA ASP A 63 -15.02 -3.07 0.46
C ASP A 63 -14.17 -3.65 -0.68
N ALA A 64 -13.05 -4.29 -0.35
CA ALA A 64 -12.24 -5.02 -1.33
C ALA A 64 -12.95 -6.31 -1.79
N ILE A 65 -13.55 -7.06 -0.87
CA ILE A 65 -14.36 -8.26 -1.18
C ILE A 65 -15.48 -7.92 -2.16
N ASP A 66 -16.27 -6.88 -1.87
CA ASP A 66 -17.37 -6.42 -2.71
C ASP A 66 -16.86 -5.99 -4.10
N PHE A 67 -15.75 -5.26 -4.15
CA PHE A 67 -15.16 -4.79 -5.40
C PHE A 67 -14.73 -5.97 -6.29
N TYR A 68 -13.89 -6.88 -5.78
CA TYR A 68 -13.36 -7.98 -6.58
C TYR A 68 -14.43 -9.03 -6.91
N SER A 69 -15.32 -9.35 -5.97
CA SER A 69 -16.40 -10.32 -6.18
C SER A 69 -17.46 -9.83 -7.18
N SER A 70 -17.49 -8.53 -7.48
CA SER A 70 -18.35 -7.97 -8.53
C SER A 70 -17.81 -8.20 -9.95
N MET A 71 -16.55 -8.61 -10.07
CA MET A 71 -15.86 -8.85 -11.33
C MET A 71 -15.73 -10.35 -11.63
N SER A 72 -15.85 -10.71 -12.90
CA SER A 72 -15.40 -12.01 -13.40
C SER A 72 -13.87 -12.12 -13.34
N MET A 73 -13.34 -13.34 -13.42
CA MET A 73 -11.88 -13.55 -13.39
C MET A 73 -11.17 -12.92 -14.60
N ASP A 74 -11.81 -12.89 -15.77
CA ASP A 74 -11.25 -12.24 -16.96
C ASP A 74 -11.19 -10.70 -16.76
N GLU A 75 -12.20 -10.11 -16.12
CA GLU A 75 -12.20 -8.67 -15.78
C GLU A 75 -11.15 -8.35 -14.71
N PHE A 76 -10.95 -9.24 -13.74
CA PHE A 76 -9.89 -9.12 -12.75
C PHE A 76 -8.50 -9.12 -13.39
N ASP A 77 -8.24 -10.05 -14.30
CA ASP A 77 -6.98 -10.13 -15.06
C ASP A 77 -6.69 -8.83 -15.81
N SER A 78 -7.68 -8.29 -16.53
CA SER A 78 -7.58 -7.01 -17.22
C SER A 78 -7.32 -5.86 -16.25
N TYR A 79 -8.08 -5.80 -15.16
CA TYR A 79 -7.93 -4.75 -14.14
C TYR A 79 -6.52 -4.71 -13.55
N VAL A 80 -5.95 -5.87 -13.17
CA VAL A 80 -4.62 -5.94 -12.58
C VAL A 80 -3.55 -5.51 -13.59
N LYS A 81 -3.66 -5.95 -14.86
CA LYS A 81 -2.69 -5.61 -15.92
C LYS A 81 -2.74 -4.13 -16.27
N ASP A 82 -3.93 -3.55 -16.41
CA ASP A 82 -4.11 -2.13 -16.71
C ASP A 82 -3.58 -1.27 -15.55
N ALA A 83 -3.90 -1.63 -14.31
CA ALA A 83 -3.43 -0.91 -13.13
C ALA A 83 -1.90 -1.01 -12.97
N TYR A 84 -1.31 -2.16 -13.32
CA TYR A 84 0.14 -2.33 -13.34
C TYR A 84 0.79 -1.45 -14.41
N GLU A 85 0.30 -1.49 -15.65
CA GLU A 85 0.83 -0.67 -16.75
C GLU A 85 0.77 0.83 -16.43
N GLU A 86 -0.33 1.31 -15.85
CA GLU A 86 -0.45 2.70 -15.42
C GLU A 86 0.56 3.03 -14.30
N ALA A 87 0.75 2.13 -13.34
CA ALA A 87 1.67 2.32 -12.22
C ALA A 87 3.15 2.31 -12.60
N GLU A 88 3.52 1.69 -13.72
CA GLU A 88 4.88 1.75 -14.25
C GLU A 88 5.28 3.18 -14.66
N SER A 89 4.32 4.07 -14.93
CA SER A 89 4.61 5.50 -15.16
C SER A 89 5.30 6.17 -13.96
N LEU A 90 5.17 5.63 -12.74
CA LEU A 90 5.85 6.14 -11.56
C LEU A 90 7.34 5.78 -11.48
N ASP A 91 7.77 4.71 -12.16
CA ASP A 91 9.15 4.21 -12.10
C ASP A 91 10.05 4.81 -13.18
N VAL A 92 9.48 5.47 -14.19
CA VAL A 92 10.21 6.08 -15.31
C VAL A 92 10.99 7.33 -14.87
N VAL A 93 10.75 7.85 -13.66
CA VAL A 93 11.36 9.12 -13.25
C VAL A 93 12.74 8.94 -12.60
N THR A 94 13.78 9.11 -13.41
CA THR A 94 15.17 8.80 -13.07
C THR A 94 16.00 9.99 -12.61
N GLU A 95 15.52 11.23 -12.71
CA GLU A 95 16.31 12.42 -12.36
C GLU A 95 15.52 13.39 -11.46
N GLU A 96 16.19 13.80 -10.38
CA GLU A 96 15.65 14.75 -9.39
C GLU A 96 15.79 16.18 -9.95
N TYR A 97 14.67 16.79 -10.35
CA TYR A 97 14.65 18.19 -10.78
C TYR A 97 14.17 19.09 -9.65
N VAL A 98 15.07 19.94 -9.15
CA VAL A 98 14.68 20.99 -8.20
C VAL A 98 13.93 22.04 -9.00
N SER A 99 12.61 22.15 -8.79
CA SER A 99 11.87 23.26 -9.39
C SER A 99 12.39 24.56 -8.78
N GLU A 100 12.80 25.51 -9.63
CA GLU A 100 13.30 26.82 -9.21
C GLU A 100 12.19 27.75 -8.70
N GLU A 101 11.00 27.23 -8.35
CA GLU A 101 9.97 28.02 -7.69
C GLU A 101 10.41 28.35 -6.25
N SER A 102 11.29 29.35 -6.15
CA SER A 102 11.56 30.09 -4.93
C SER A 102 10.22 30.52 -4.35
N SER A 103 9.80 29.89 -3.26
CA SER A 103 8.69 30.40 -2.49
C SER A 103 9.15 31.73 -1.90
N SER A 104 8.68 32.85 -2.45
CA SER A 104 8.87 34.16 -1.84
C SER A 104 8.03 34.20 -0.55
N LEU A 105 8.61 33.73 0.54
CA LEU A 105 8.03 33.93 1.86
C LEU A 105 8.32 35.36 2.31
N ASP A 106 7.33 36.24 2.16
CA ASP A 106 7.25 37.49 2.92
C ASP A 106 6.97 37.14 4.40
N VAL A 107 7.99 36.79 5.17
CA VAL A 107 7.80 36.51 6.61
C VAL A 107 8.90 37.13 7.48
N ALA A 108 8.46 37.73 8.58
CA ALA A 108 9.23 38.50 9.54
C ALA A 108 10.40 37.71 10.18
N PRO A 109 11.53 38.38 10.46
CA PRO A 109 12.86 37.79 10.71
C PRO A 109 13.04 36.99 12.03
N LEU A 110 11.99 36.68 12.80
CA LEU A 110 12.15 36.21 14.18
C LEU A 110 11.38 34.94 14.57
N ALA A 111 10.63 34.30 13.66
CA ALA A 111 9.93 33.06 13.96
C ALA A 111 10.45 31.91 13.09
N SER A 112 11.06 30.90 13.70
CA SER A 112 11.33 29.62 13.02
C SER A 112 10.00 28.96 12.68
N ILE A 113 9.61 28.99 11.40
CA ILE A 113 8.39 28.36 10.91
C ILE A 113 8.75 27.00 10.31
N ALA A 114 7.94 25.99 10.65
CA ALA A 114 8.03 24.66 10.05
C ALA A 114 7.55 24.75 8.59
N TYR A 115 8.51 24.85 7.68
CA TYR A 115 8.32 25.01 6.24
C TYR A 115 8.04 23.67 5.58
N TYR A 116 7.02 23.63 4.72
CA TYR A 116 6.49 22.41 4.12
C TYR A 116 6.97 22.30 2.67
N GLN A 117 7.87 21.37 2.40
CA GLN A 117 8.41 21.13 1.06
C GLN A 117 7.92 19.79 0.52
N LYS A 118 7.47 19.81 -0.73
CA LYS A 118 6.91 18.65 -1.41
C LYS A 118 7.87 18.15 -2.48
N TYR A 119 7.88 16.85 -2.66
CA TYR A 119 8.50 16.17 -3.79
C TYR A 119 7.41 15.47 -4.61
N PHE A 120 7.14 16.01 -5.79
CA PHE A 120 6.21 15.44 -6.76
C PHE A 120 6.94 14.42 -7.63
N TYR A 121 6.72 13.13 -7.38
CA TYR A 121 7.43 12.03 -8.05
C TYR A 121 6.83 11.64 -9.41
N ASN A 122 5.74 12.27 -9.83
CA ASN A 122 5.12 12.05 -11.14
C ASN A 122 4.85 13.39 -11.82
N SER A 123 5.44 13.59 -13.00
CA SER A 123 5.26 14.79 -13.80
C SER A 123 3.80 14.91 -14.27
N GLY A 124 3.14 16.02 -13.94
CA GLY A 124 1.73 16.24 -14.27
C GLY A 124 0.74 15.77 -13.19
N ASN A 125 1.17 15.00 -12.18
CA ASN A 125 0.35 14.69 -11.01
C ASN A 125 0.90 15.36 -9.75
N THR A 126 0.31 16.49 -9.38
CA THR A 126 0.63 17.23 -8.15
C THR A 126 -0.27 16.87 -6.96
N ASN A 127 -1.18 15.91 -7.14
CA ASN A 127 -2.08 15.46 -6.08
C ASN A 127 -1.38 14.52 -5.08
N ASN A 128 -0.41 13.75 -5.57
CA ASN A 128 0.37 12.80 -4.79
C ASN A 128 1.81 13.29 -4.63
N TYR A 129 2.35 13.25 -3.41
CA TYR A 129 3.71 13.72 -3.15
C TYR A 129 4.29 13.14 -1.86
N LEU A 130 5.62 13.09 -1.81
CA LEU A 130 6.37 12.94 -0.56
C LEU A 130 6.63 14.33 0.02
N TYR A 131 6.79 14.46 1.32
CA TYR A 131 7.03 15.77 1.92
C TYR A 131 7.93 15.70 3.15
N VAL A 132 8.56 16.83 3.41
CA VAL A 132 9.21 17.14 4.69
C VAL A 132 8.71 18.48 5.20
N ARG A 133 8.46 18.56 6.50
CA ARG A 133 8.16 19.79 7.22
C ARG A 133 9.27 20.06 8.23
N ALA A 134 10.16 21.00 7.93
CA ALA A 134 11.34 21.29 8.74
C ALA A 134 11.40 22.77 9.13
N TYR A 135 12.03 23.07 10.27
CA TYR A 135 12.20 24.45 10.71
C TYR A 135 13.35 25.12 9.97
N VAL A 136 13.06 26.27 9.35
CA VAL A 136 14.05 27.06 8.59
C VAL A 136 14.19 28.45 9.21
N ASN A 137 15.43 28.92 9.28
CA ASN A 137 15.74 30.32 9.59
C ASN A 137 15.84 31.09 8.26
N SER A 138 14.91 32.02 8.04
CA SER A 138 14.80 32.79 6.81
C SER A 138 16.03 33.66 6.55
N ASP A 139 16.56 34.34 7.58
CA ASP A 139 17.71 35.26 7.46
C ASP A 139 19.00 34.56 7.02
N THR A 140 19.19 33.30 7.42
CA THR A 140 20.43 32.56 7.17
C THR A 140 20.32 31.51 6.07
N SER A 141 19.10 31.27 5.55
CA SER A 141 18.78 30.18 4.63
C SER A 141 19.36 28.84 5.10
N LYS A 142 19.07 28.50 6.36
CA LYS A 142 19.51 27.25 7.00
C LYS A 142 18.36 26.60 7.75
N TYR A 143 18.32 25.28 7.72
CA TYR A 143 17.52 24.50 8.65
C TYR A 143 18.04 24.68 10.08
N THR A 144 17.14 24.66 11.08
CA THR A 144 17.53 24.70 12.50
C THR A 144 18.17 23.38 12.95
N GLY A 145 17.86 22.28 12.26
CA GLY A 145 18.31 20.92 12.58
C GLY A 145 17.20 20.01 13.12
N GLU A 146 15.94 20.45 13.05
CA GLU A 146 14.78 19.68 13.47
C GLU A 146 13.75 19.55 12.34
N VAL A 147 13.20 18.35 12.20
CA VAL A 147 12.07 18.04 11.32
C VAL A 147 10.83 17.86 12.19
N TYR A 148 9.77 18.62 11.88
CA TYR A 148 8.48 18.52 12.55
C TYR A 148 7.70 17.29 12.07
N ASP A 149 7.69 17.05 10.75
CA ASP A 149 6.92 15.96 10.13
C ASP A 149 7.54 15.55 8.78
N ILE A 150 7.36 14.31 8.36
CA ILE A 150 7.90 13.75 7.12
C ILE A 150 7.05 12.55 6.69
N GLY A 151 6.66 12.50 5.42
CA GLY A 151 5.78 11.41 4.97
C GLY A 151 5.31 11.55 3.53
N SER A 152 4.09 11.08 3.28
CA SER A 152 3.44 11.09 1.97
C SER A 152 2.01 11.60 2.04
N VAL A 153 1.53 12.15 0.94
CA VAL A 153 0.11 12.40 0.69
C VAL A 153 -0.31 11.63 -0.55
N GLN A 154 -1.43 10.91 -0.43
CA GLN A 154 -2.04 10.09 -1.47
C GLN A 154 -3.49 10.56 -1.66
N LYS A 155 -3.80 11.01 -2.87
CA LYS A 155 -5.14 11.51 -3.26
C LYS A 155 -5.67 10.84 -4.53
N SER A 156 -4.79 10.21 -5.31
CA SER A 156 -5.14 9.40 -6.46
C SER A 156 -4.18 8.23 -6.60
N TYR A 157 -4.51 7.31 -7.50
CA TYR A 157 -3.65 6.19 -7.88
C TYR A 157 -3.21 6.38 -9.34
N PRO A 158 -2.07 5.79 -9.75
CA PRO A 158 -1.08 5.12 -8.90
C PRO A 158 -0.32 6.11 -8.00
N SER A 159 0.23 5.63 -6.88
CA SER A 159 0.96 6.48 -5.93
C SER A 159 1.90 5.73 -4.99
N TYR A 160 2.80 6.47 -4.35
CA TYR A 160 3.65 6.00 -3.26
C TYR A 160 3.12 6.41 -1.90
N LYS A 161 3.02 5.43 -0.99
CA LYS A 161 2.72 5.64 0.43
C LYS A 161 3.97 5.41 1.27
N CYS A 162 4.33 6.38 2.09
CA CYS A 162 5.48 6.30 2.98
C CYS A 162 5.19 5.36 4.17
N LYS A 163 6.00 4.31 4.32
CA LYS A 163 5.98 3.43 5.49
C LYS A 163 6.89 3.92 6.61
N SER A 164 8.02 4.51 6.23
CA SER A 164 8.97 5.13 7.16
C SER A 164 9.87 6.07 6.38
N ALA A 165 10.40 7.09 7.06
CA ALA A 165 11.37 7.99 6.46
C ALA A 165 12.52 8.28 7.44
N SER A 166 13.67 8.61 6.88
CA SER A 166 14.84 9.09 7.62
C SER A 166 15.39 10.33 6.91
N TYR A 167 16.16 11.13 7.64
CA TYR A 167 16.72 12.35 7.09
C TYR A 167 18.09 12.68 7.68
N SER A 168 18.86 13.46 6.94
CA SER A 168 20.13 14.02 7.39
C SER A 168 20.33 15.43 6.87
N PHE A 169 20.74 16.34 7.74
CA PHE A 169 21.14 17.68 7.34
C PHE A 169 22.57 17.68 6.81
N SER A 170 22.84 18.51 5.80
CA SER A 170 24.22 18.83 5.44
C SER A 170 24.93 19.56 6.58
N SER A 171 26.26 19.51 6.60
CA SER A 171 27.09 20.13 7.65
C SER A 171 26.84 21.63 7.82
N ASN A 172 26.53 22.34 6.73
CA ASN A 172 26.20 23.77 6.75
C ASN A 172 24.71 24.05 6.96
N LYS A 173 23.88 23.01 7.12
CA LYS A 173 22.42 23.02 7.26
C LYS A 173 21.66 23.73 6.14
N LYS A 174 22.25 23.86 4.95
CA LYS A 174 21.57 24.46 3.79
C LYS A 174 20.69 23.45 3.04
N THR A 175 20.92 22.16 3.26
CA THR A 175 20.15 21.08 2.63
C THR A 175 19.75 20.03 3.66
N ILE A 176 18.66 19.34 3.37
CA ILE A 176 18.21 18.14 4.06
C ILE A 176 17.97 17.06 3.02
N THR A 177 18.63 15.92 3.17
CA THR A 177 18.38 14.73 2.35
C THR A 177 17.43 13.83 3.10
N CYS A 178 16.31 13.48 2.47
CA CYS A 178 15.26 12.64 3.01
C CYS A 178 15.24 11.32 2.24
N ASN A 179 15.26 10.20 2.96
CA ASN A 179 15.13 8.86 2.41
C ASN A 179 13.81 8.26 2.85
N TYR A 180 12.89 8.03 1.91
CA TYR A 180 11.56 7.49 2.13
C TYR A 180 11.54 6.02 1.73
N ARG A 181 11.16 5.15 2.66
CA ARG A 181 10.78 3.78 2.34
C ARG A 181 9.28 3.76 2.03
N VAL A 182 8.93 3.43 0.80
CA VAL A 182 7.57 3.55 0.27
C VAL A 182 7.04 2.21 -0.22
N THR A 183 5.71 2.08 -0.21
CA THR A 183 4.95 1.04 -0.89
C THR A 183 4.27 1.66 -2.12
N LYS A 184 4.35 1.00 -3.28
CA LYS A 184 3.63 1.44 -4.48
C LYS A 184 2.20 0.92 -4.42
N TYR A 185 1.24 1.81 -4.58
CA TYR A 185 -0.18 1.51 -4.70
C TYR A 185 -0.58 1.68 -6.17
N LEU A 186 -1.03 0.59 -6.78
CA LEU A 186 -1.57 0.58 -8.15
C LEU A 186 -3.01 1.08 -8.13
N SER A 187 -3.75 0.75 -7.06
CA SER A 187 -5.10 1.23 -6.78
C SER A 187 -5.32 1.35 -5.27
N SER A 188 -6.54 1.67 -4.84
CA SER A 188 -6.90 1.71 -3.41
C SER A 188 -6.76 0.38 -2.69
N THR A 189 -6.83 -0.73 -3.41
CA THR A 189 -6.82 -2.08 -2.84
C THR A 189 -5.71 -2.97 -3.41
N LEU A 190 -4.98 -2.52 -4.43
CA LEU A 190 -3.90 -3.28 -5.08
C LEU A 190 -2.56 -2.60 -4.87
N ILE A 191 -1.59 -3.32 -4.29
CA ILE A 191 -0.26 -2.78 -3.97
C ILE A 191 0.86 -3.68 -4.47
N GLU A 192 2.05 -3.09 -4.67
CA GLU A 192 3.31 -3.84 -4.67
C GLU A 192 3.80 -4.01 -3.22
N THR A 193 3.96 -5.24 -2.78
CA THR A 193 4.43 -5.54 -1.42
C THR A 193 5.92 -5.24 -1.24
N THR A 194 6.69 -5.31 -2.32
CA THR A 194 8.10 -4.93 -2.34
C THR A 194 8.26 -3.42 -2.12
N THR A 195 8.95 -3.06 -1.03
CA THR A 195 9.15 -1.64 -0.68
C THR A 195 10.29 -1.02 -1.49
N LYS A 196 10.08 0.18 -2.01
CA LYS A 196 11.10 0.97 -2.71
C LYS A 196 11.68 2.06 -1.81
N ASN A 197 12.89 2.50 -2.11
CA ASN A 197 13.50 3.66 -1.44
C ASN A 197 13.57 4.83 -2.43
N ILE A 198 13.05 5.97 -2.03
CA ILE A 198 13.13 7.23 -2.76
C ILE A 198 13.94 8.20 -1.93
N SER A 199 15.01 8.76 -2.51
CA SER A 199 15.84 9.78 -1.87
C SER A 199 15.63 11.11 -2.58
N CYS A 200 15.41 12.18 -1.81
CA CYS A 200 15.37 13.54 -2.35
C CYS A 200 16.02 14.55 -1.40
N THR A 201 16.60 15.61 -1.94
CA THR A 201 17.36 16.63 -1.23
C THR A 201 16.72 18.01 -1.36
N PHE A 202 16.20 18.53 -0.26
CA PHE A 202 15.58 19.85 -0.20
C PHE A 202 16.56 20.93 0.23
N ILE A 203 16.44 22.11 -0.38
CA ILE A 203 17.23 23.30 -0.05
C ILE A 203 16.44 24.16 0.94
N ALA A 204 17.10 24.68 1.97
CA ALA A 204 16.51 25.60 2.93
C ALA A 204 16.02 26.87 2.22
N ASN A 205 14.79 27.31 2.52
CA ASN A 205 14.06 28.36 1.79
C ASN A 205 13.86 28.05 0.29
N GLY A 206 14.09 26.82 -0.16
CA GLY A 206 13.85 26.39 -1.53
C GLY A 206 12.38 26.08 -1.79
N GLY A 207 12.04 25.87 -3.06
CA GLY A 207 10.71 25.45 -3.47
C GLY A 207 10.39 23.99 -3.19
N ASN A 208 9.31 23.54 -3.83
CA ASN A 208 9.03 22.12 -4.03
C ASN A 208 10.01 21.54 -5.07
N ILE A 209 10.14 20.22 -5.07
CA ILE A 209 10.94 19.47 -6.02
C ILE A 209 9.96 18.66 -6.87
N SER A 210 10.24 18.53 -8.17
CA SER A 210 9.47 17.67 -9.06
C SER A 210 10.43 16.73 -9.75
N ALA A 211 10.12 15.45 -9.77
CA ALA A 211 10.89 14.50 -10.53
C ALA A 211 10.74 14.86 -12.03
N SER A 212 11.83 14.98 -12.78
CA SER A 212 11.74 15.40 -14.19
C SER A 212 11.11 14.28 -15.02
N GLY A 213 9.85 14.46 -15.42
CA GLY A 213 9.27 13.59 -16.44
C GLY A 213 9.97 13.81 -17.77
N SER A 214 10.14 12.75 -18.57
CA SER A 214 10.41 12.88 -20.00
C SER A 214 9.31 13.75 -20.62
N VAL A 215 9.70 14.88 -21.21
CA VAL A 215 8.81 15.73 -22.04
C VAL A 215 8.60 15.08 -23.39
#